data_AF-A0A8K1CJX6-F1
#
_entry.id   AF-A0A8K1CJX6-F1
#
_cell.length_a   1.000
_cell.length_b   1.000
_cell.length_c   1.000
_cell.angle_alpha   90.00
_cell.angle_beta   90.00
_cell.angle_gamma   90.00
#
_symmetry.space_group_name_H-M   'P 1'
#
loop_
_entity.id
_entity.type
_entity.pdbx_description
1 polymer ?
#
loop_
_entity_poly.entity_id
_entity_poly.type
_entity_poly.pdbx_seq_one_letter_code
_entity_poly.pdbx_strand_id
1 'polypeptide(L)'
;MNKLTNVESQRMMAVMGDLLDRLNYLTYVPLDPQNELLGTLRENRCLNAAELMREHWRWEQLYLQAPEALDSRQEEIADQVKLTARSLCRDLRENPVAVEILYHHGTSSHERSEDLQMLVKALSELTDLTHSQLEKTVEDAKSKKELMHVAESRMKQADDERVTIREKLSELRKTKDEEIALLDSQVQKLRNELHALNQSAAHELSVIENELKEAQNKAHEAHSEEMKMLTDKAAVLQSQTTKMAQEHQEEEDLLRKKKCKTATELAGIIDKYDSEMAALEDAIQDVQAAFQKESAQCQELNEHFLKIDEEQSRIDAEERVLEEIRAREREKQMYIFRAATRIQKVYRGVLARREYAKMLAKTKKGKKGGKKGKK
;
A
#
# COMPACT_ATOMS: atom_id res chain seq x y z
N MET A 1 88.06 -13.34 57.99
CA MET A 1 89.23 -12.62 57.45
C MET A 1 90.13 -13.64 56.79
N ASN A 2 90.32 -13.53 55.47
CA ASN A 2 91.30 -14.36 54.80
C ASN A 2 92.69 -13.94 55.28
N LYS A 3 93.58 -14.91 55.52
CA LYS A 3 94.96 -14.55 55.88
C LYS A 3 95.61 -13.90 54.67
N LEU A 4 96.05 -12.65 54.83
CA LEU A 4 96.87 -11.95 53.84
C LEU A 4 98.06 -12.86 53.47
N THR A 5 98.22 -13.17 52.19
CA THR A 5 99.22 -14.14 51.72
C THR A 5 100.62 -13.53 51.61
N ASN A 6 100.70 -12.20 51.49
CA ASN A 6 101.97 -11.47 51.42
C ASN A 6 102.45 -11.07 52.82
N VAL A 7 103.71 -11.45 53.15
CA VAL A 7 104.39 -11.11 54.41
C VAL A 7 104.49 -9.61 54.62
N GLU A 8 104.71 -8.82 53.56
CA GLU A 8 104.75 -7.35 53.67
C GLU A 8 103.38 -6.77 54.02
N SER A 9 102.30 -7.31 53.44
CA SER A 9 100.94 -6.92 53.77
C SER A 9 100.58 -7.27 55.22
N GLN A 10 101.00 -8.43 55.72
CA GLN A 10 100.83 -8.80 57.13
C GLN A 10 101.60 -7.85 58.07
N ARG A 11 102.85 -7.51 57.73
CA ARG A 11 103.65 -6.54 58.51
C ARG A 11 103.01 -5.15 58.53
N MET A 12 102.49 -4.69 57.40
CA MET A 12 101.83 -3.40 57.29
C MET A 12 100.56 -3.34 58.17
N MET A 13 99.72 -4.39 58.14
CA MET A 13 98.55 -4.47 59.02
C MET A 13 98.93 -4.52 60.51
N ALA A 14 100.00 -5.23 60.87
CA ALA A 14 100.48 -5.28 62.25
C ALA A 14 100.96 -3.91 62.76
N VAL A 15 101.65 -3.14 61.91
CA VAL A 15 102.08 -1.77 62.26
C VAL A 15 100.88 -0.83 62.40
N MET A 16 99.90 -0.91 61.49
CA MET A 16 98.67 -0.09 61.58
C MET A 16 97.85 -0.44 62.83
N GLY A 17 97.76 -1.73 63.18
CA GLY A 17 97.13 -2.17 64.43
C GLY A 17 97.84 -1.64 65.68
N ASP A 18 99.17 -1.76 65.75
CA ASP A 18 99.95 -1.26 66.90
C ASP A 18 99.86 0.27 67.06
N LEU A 19 99.77 1.00 65.95
CA LEU A 19 99.56 2.44 65.95
C LEU A 19 98.17 2.80 66.49
N LEU A 20 97.13 2.13 66.01
CA LEU A 20 95.74 2.35 66.45
C LEU A 20 95.58 2.06 67.95
N ASP A 21 96.17 0.98 68.46
CA ASP A 21 96.15 0.66 69.89
C ASP A 21 96.75 1.79 70.75
N ARG A 22 97.94 2.28 70.36
CA ARG A 22 98.64 3.35 71.09
C ARG A 22 97.88 4.67 71.05
N LEU A 23 97.35 5.05 69.88
CA LEU A 23 96.54 6.27 69.75
C LEU A 23 95.26 6.17 70.57
N ASN A 24 94.62 4.99 70.61
CA ASN A 24 93.46 4.74 71.46
C ASN A 24 93.81 4.92 72.95
N TYR A 25 94.92 4.38 73.44
CA TYR A 25 95.32 4.58 74.83
C TYR A 25 95.55 6.05 75.19
N LEU A 26 96.21 6.81 74.30
CA LEU A 26 96.43 8.24 74.51
C LEU A 26 95.12 9.04 74.52
N THR A 27 94.07 8.59 73.81
CA THR A 27 92.76 9.25 73.89
C THR A 27 92.06 9.13 75.24
N TYR A 28 92.54 8.26 76.13
CA TYR A 28 91.99 8.10 77.48
C TYR A 28 92.78 8.87 78.54
N VAL A 29 93.95 9.42 78.18
CA VAL A 29 94.77 10.24 79.06
C VAL A 29 94.20 11.68 79.06
N PRO A 30 93.76 12.22 80.21
CA PRO A 30 93.33 13.61 80.30
C PRO A 30 94.48 14.58 80.01
N LEU A 31 94.16 15.74 79.43
CA LEU A 31 95.15 16.77 79.08
C LEU A 31 95.62 17.58 80.31
N ASP A 32 94.75 17.72 81.33
CA ASP A 32 95.07 18.45 82.54
C ASP A 32 95.45 17.49 83.69
N PRO A 33 96.47 17.82 84.51
CA PRO A 33 96.86 16.95 85.61
C PRO A 33 95.81 16.93 86.72
N GLN A 34 95.26 15.73 86.95
CA GLN A 34 94.23 15.49 87.94
C GLN A 34 94.74 14.57 89.05
N ASN A 35 94.86 15.13 90.26
CA ASN A 35 95.37 14.39 91.41
C ASN A 35 94.43 13.29 91.89
N GLU A 36 93.12 13.42 91.64
CA GLU A 36 92.10 12.42 91.98
C GLU A 36 92.28 11.14 91.15
N LEU A 37 92.54 11.27 89.85
CA LEU A 37 92.81 10.14 88.96
C LEU A 37 94.09 9.40 89.36
N LEU A 38 95.16 10.12 89.73
CA LEU A 38 96.36 9.48 90.28
C LEU A 38 96.10 8.76 91.60
N GLY A 39 95.18 9.26 92.43
CA GLY A 39 94.70 8.61 93.64
C GLY A 39 94.02 7.28 93.32
N THR A 40 93.04 7.28 92.41
CA THR A 40 92.33 6.07 92.00
C THR A 40 93.23 5.02 91.35
N LEU A 41 94.22 5.42 90.54
CA LEU A 41 95.20 4.50 89.99
C LEU A 41 96.08 3.86 91.08
N ARG A 42 96.46 4.64 92.11
CA ARG A 42 97.23 4.12 93.25
C ARG A 42 96.41 3.17 94.13
N GLU A 43 95.15 3.50 94.38
CA GLU A 43 94.21 2.66 95.14
C GLU A 43 93.98 1.30 94.45
N ASN A 44 93.92 1.29 93.12
CA ASN A 44 93.75 0.09 92.30
C ASN A 44 95.06 -0.66 91.98
N ARG A 45 96.15 -0.37 92.71
CA ARG A 45 97.49 -1.01 92.55
C ARG A 45 98.18 -0.74 91.22
N CYS A 46 97.74 0.24 90.43
CA CYS A 46 98.39 0.69 89.20
C CYS A 46 99.43 1.79 89.51
N LEU A 47 100.40 1.47 90.38
CA LEU A 47 101.41 2.43 90.86
C LEU A 47 102.29 2.97 89.72
N ASN A 48 102.77 2.09 88.84
CA ASN A 48 103.62 2.46 87.70
C ASN A 48 102.88 3.38 86.72
N ALA A 49 101.64 3.03 86.34
CA ALA A 49 100.81 3.87 85.48
C ALA A 49 100.57 5.25 86.10
N ALA A 50 100.32 5.34 87.42
CA ALA A 50 100.14 6.61 88.12
C ALA A 50 101.42 7.46 88.15
N GLU A 51 102.59 6.84 88.30
CA GLU A 51 103.88 7.54 88.28
C GLU A 51 104.24 8.01 86.87
N LEU A 52 104.12 7.13 85.87
CA LEU A 52 104.35 7.47 84.46
C LEU A 52 103.39 8.55 83.96
N MET A 53 102.12 8.52 84.39
CA MET A 53 101.14 9.56 84.04
C MET A 53 101.48 10.91 84.68
N ARG A 54 101.89 10.91 85.96
CA ARG A 54 102.36 12.12 86.65
C ARG A 54 103.60 12.70 85.97
N GLU A 55 104.55 11.85 85.61
CA GLU A 55 105.75 12.27 84.88
C GLU A 55 105.39 12.80 83.49
N HIS A 56 104.50 12.11 82.78
CA HIS A 56 104.03 12.53 81.47
C HIS A 56 103.41 13.93 81.52
N TRP A 57 102.46 14.17 82.43
CA TRP A 57 101.88 15.49 82.62
C TRP A 57 102.89 16.55 83.01
N ARG A 58 103.87 16.21 83.87
CA ARG A 58 104.94 17.14 84.21
C ARG A 58 105.75 17.56 82.99
N TRP A 59 106.13 16.60 82.14
CA TRP A 59 106.89 16.87 80.92
C TRP A 59 106.04 17.60 79.88
N GLU A 60 104.75 17.27 79.77
CA GLU A 60 103.81 17.93 78.88
C GLU A 60 103.57 19.39 79.28
N GLN A 61 103.40 19.68 80.57
CA GLN A 61 103.32 21.05 81.06
C GLN A 61 104.60 21.85 80.79
N LEU A 62 105.77 21.26 81.00
CA LEU A 62 107.05 21.88 80.65
C LEU A 62 107.15 22.12 79.15
N TYR A 63 106.66 21.20 78.32
CA TYR A 63 106.66 21.34 76.87
C TYR A 63 105.74 22.47 76.40
N LEU A 64 104.55 22.61 76.99
CA LEU A 64 103.61 23.68 76.69
C LEU A 64 104.15 25.06 77.10
N GLN A 65 104.92 25.14 78.19
CA GLN A 65 105.52 26.40 78.68
C GLN A 65 106.86 26.75 78.01
N ALA A 66 107.59 25.75 77.47
CA ALA A 66 108.89 25.94 76.82
C ALA A 66 108.91 26.98 75.68
N PRO A 67 107.90 27.06 74.77
CA PRO A 67 107.89 28.07 73.71
C PRO A 67 107.68 29.49 74.23
N GLU A 68 106.93 29.69 75.32
CA GLU A 68 106.74 31.00 75.95
C GLU A 68 107.98 31.45 76.75
N ALA A 69 108.73 30.50 77.29
CA ALA A 69 109.93 30.73 78.11
C ALA A 69 111.24 30.86 77.32
N LEU A 70 111.23 30.62 76.00
CA LEU A 70 112.44 30.51 75.15
C LEU A 70 113.50 29.54 75.74
N ASP A 71 113.05 28.41 76.28
CA ASP A 71 113.95 27.41 76.89
C ASP A 71 114.74 26.67 75.80
N SER A 72 116.07 26.73 75.85
CA SER A 72 116.96 26.05 74.90
C SER A 72 116.89 24.52 74.97
N ARG A 73 116.20 23.96 75.95
CA ARG A 73 116.00 22.51 76.15
C ARG A 73 114.70 21.97 75.53
N GLN A 74 114.02 22.74 74.69
CA GLN A 74 112.72 22.36 74.12
C GLN A 74 112.73 21.00 73.39
N GLU A 75 113.78 20.69 72.61
CA GLU A 75 113.90 19.39 71.91
C GLU A 75 114.09 18.23 72.90
N GLU A 76 114.92 18.41 73.93
CA GLU A 76 115.12 17.41 74.98
C GLU A 76 113.82 17.15 75.76
N ILE A 77 113.06 18.22 76.07
CA ILE A 77 111.73 18.12 76.69
C ILE A 77 110.76 17.36 75.77
N ALA A 78 110.75 17.65 74.47
CA ALA A 78 109.88 16.96 73.50
C ALA A 78 110.20 15.47 73.41
N ASP A 79 111.48 15.11 73.43
CA ASP A 79 111.91 13.71 73.43
C ASP A 79 111.54 13.01 74.73
N GLN A 80 111.59 13.72 75.85
CA GLN A 80 111.14 13.17 77.14
C GLN A 80 109.61 12.99 77.20
N VAL A 81 108.83 13.88 76.58
CA VAL A 81 107.38 13.68 76.38
C VAL A 81 107.13 12.44 75.51
N LYS A 82 107.86 12.24 74.41
CA LYS A 82 107.73 11.05 73.57
C LYS A 82 108.11 9.76 74.32
N LEU A 83 109.19 9.80 75.11
CA LEU A 83 109.66 8.65 75.89
C LEU A 83 108.67 8.28 76.99
N THR A 84 108.14 9.26 77.71
CA THR A 84 107.11 9.04 78.74
C THR A 84 105.80 8.58 78.14
N ALA A 85 105.34 9.16 77.02
CA ALA A 85 104.15 8.69 76.29
C ALA A 85 104.31 7.25 75.79
N ARG A 86 105.47 6.88 75.24
CA ARG A 86 105.74 5.50 74.80
C ARG A 86 105.79 4.51 75.97
N SER A 87 106.41 4.92 77.07
CA SER A 87 106.53 4.10 78.28
C SER A 87 105.17 3.90 78.93
N LEU A 88 104.35 4.96 78.98
CA LEU A 88 102.97 4.91 79.44
C LEU A 88 102.12 3.99 78.54
N CYS A 89 102.14 4.17 77.22
CA CYS A 89 101.39 3.29 76.30
C CYS A 89 101.81 1.82 76.41
N ARG A 90 103.09 1.55 76.68
CA ARG A 90 103.58 0.17 76.90
C ARG A 90 103.04 -0.40 78.21
N ASP A 91 103.11 0.36 79.30
CA ASP A 91 102.57 -0.06 80.61
C ASP A 91 101.05 -0.26 80.55
N LEU A 92 100.32 0.63 79.88
CA LEU A 92 98.87 0.52 79.64
C LEU A 92 98.51 -0.72 78.80
N ARG A 93 99.33 -1.08 77.81
CA ARG A 93 99.13 -2.33 77.05
C ARG A 93 99.29 -3.57 77.93
N GLU A 94 100.27 -3.55 78.84
CA GLU A 94 100.58 -4.65 79.74
C GLU A 94 99.61 -4.70 80.96
N ASN A 95 98.96 -3.58 81.29
CA ASN A 95 98.07 -3.44 82.44
C ASN A 95 96.63 -3.00 82.03
N PRO A 96 95.73 -3.95 81.76
CA PRO A 96 94.36 -3.65 81.29
C PRO A 96 93.50 -2.92 82.34
N VAL A 97 93.80 -3.10 83.63
CA VAL A 97 93.08 -2.43 84.73
C VAL A 97 93.31 -0.92 84.69
N ALA A 98 94.55 -0.49 84.36
CA ALA A 98 94.87 0.92 84.20
C ALA A 98 94.12 1.54 83.01
N VAL A 99 94.01 0.81 81.89
CA VAL A 99 93.24 1.25 80.71
C VAL A 99 91.76 1.37 81.03
N GLU A 100 91.19 0.44 81.79
CA GLU A 100 89.78 0.47 82.17
C GLU A 100 89.46 1.67 83.06
N ILE A 101 90.33 2.00 84.02
CA ILE A 101 90.20 3.19 84.87
C ILE A 101 90.25 4.47 84.01
N LEU A 102 91.23 4.58 83.11
CA LEU A 102 91.37 5.73 82.21
C LEU A 102 90.20 5.85 81.23
N TYR A 103 89.70 4.72 80.71
CA TYR A 103 88.55 4.67 79.83
C TYR A 103 87.31 5.24 80.54
N HIS A 104 86.98 4.72 81.72
CA HIS A 104 85.82 5.21 82.48
C HIS A 104 85.98 6.67 82.88
N HIS A 105 87.18 7.08 83.28
CA HIS A 105 87.46 8.47 83.63
C HIS A 105 87.30 9.40 82.42
N GLY A 106 87.96 9.12 81.30
CA GLY A 106 87.87 9.93 80.08
C GLY A 106 86.45 10.00 79.50
N THR A 107 85.64 8.95 79.70
CA THR A 107 84.23 8.92 79.26
C THR A 107 83.31 9.69 80.21
N SER A 108 83.61 9.70 81.51
CA SER A 108 82.84 10.42 82.54
C SER A 108 83.10 11.92 82.51
N SER A 109 84.37 12.32 82.30
CA SER A 109 84.80 13.71 82.38
C SER A 109 84.63 14.50 81.07
N HIS A 110 84.20 13.86 79.97
CA HIS A 110 84.07 14.48 78.63
C HIS A 110 85.36 15.15 78.09
N GLU A 111 86.53 14.79 78.64
CA GLU A 111 87.82 15.42 78.33
C GLU A 111 88.55 14.79 77.13
N ARG A 112 87.91 13.87 76.41
CA ARG A 112 88.53 13.25 75.24
C ARG A 112 88.53 14.24 74.07
N SER A 113 89.72 14.52 73.52
CA SER A 113 89.86 15.33 72.30
C SER A 113 89.05 14.73 71.14
N GLU A 114 88.09 15.49 70.61
CA GLU A 114 87.26 15.11 69.46
C GLU A 114 88.12 14.88 68.20
N ASP A 115 89.15 15.72 68.01
CA ASP A 115 90.09 15.61 66.90
C ASP A 115 90.85 14.28 66.92
N LEU A 116 91.29 13.83 68.11
CA LEU A 116 92.03 12.59 68.26
C LEU A 116 91.12 11.37 68.03
N GLN A 117 89.85 11.44 68.43
CA GLN A 117 88.87 10.38 68.15
C GLN A 117 88.55 10.28 66.65
N MET A 118 88.39 11.41 65.96
CA MET A 118 88.20 11.46 64.52
C MET A 118 89.40 10.89 63.77
N LEU A 119 90.61 11.18 64.23
CA LEU A 119 91.84 10.61 63.66
C LEU A 119 91.88 9.08 63.80
N VAL A 120 91.57 8.54 64.98
CA VAL A 120 91.51 7.08 65.19
C VAL A 120 90.46 6.44 64.27
N LYS A 121 89.28 7.05 64.13
CA LYS A 121 88.21 6.52 63.26
C LYS A 121 88.63 6.49 61.79
N ALA A 122 89.20 7.59 61.28
CA ALA A 122 89.68 7.68 59.91
C ALA A 122 90.81 6.65 59.62
N LEU A 123 91.73 6.47 60.57
CA LEU A 123 92.79 5.47 60.45
C LEU A 123 92.24 4.04 60.50
N SER A 124 91.18 3.77 61.28
CA SER A 124 90.49 2.48 61.28
C SER A 124 89.85 2.18 59.93
N GLU A 125 89.10 3.12 59.36
CA GLU A 125 88.46 2.95 58.04
C GLU A 125 89.50 2.76 56.92
N LEU A 126 90.63 3.49 56.98
CA LEU A 126 91.75 3.30 56.06
C LEU A 126 92.38 1.91 56.23
N THR A 127 92.51 1.43 57.46
CA THR A 127 93.03 0.09 57.76
C THR A 127 92.12 -0.99 57.17
N ASP A 128 90.80 -0.83 57.24
CA ASP A 128 89.85 -1.76 56.62
C ASP A 128 89.89 -1.73 55.09
N LEU A 129 89.97 -0.52 54.50
CA LEU A 129 90.11 -0.35 53.05
C LEU A 129 91.41 -0.95 52.51
N THR A 130 92.52 -0.71 53.20
CA THR A 130 93.82 -1.28 52.83
C THR A 130 93.81 -2.79 52.96
N HIS A 131 93.20 -3.36 54.01
CA HIS A 131 93.01 -4.81 54.12
C HIS A 131 92.23 -5.38 52.92
N SER A 132 91.09 -4.78 52.58
CA SER A 132 90.24 -5.21 51.47
C SER A 132 90.95 -5.13 50.10
N GLN A 133 91.82 -4.15 49.91
CA GLN A 133 92.60 -4.04 48.66
C GLN A 133 93.73 -5.07 48.59
N LEU A 134 94.38 -5.36 49.71
CA LEU A 134 95.45 -6.36 49.78
C LEU A 134 94.92 -7.80 49.71
N GLU A 135 93.63 -8.03 49.99
CA GLU A 135 92.96 -9.33 49.79
C GLU A 135 92.66 -9.62 48.30
N LYS A 136 92.60 -8.62 47.42
CA LYS A 136 92.25 -8.83 46.01
C LYS A 136 93.42 -9.36 45.21
N THR A 137 93.20 -10.43 44.45
CA THR A 137 94.20 -10.96 43.52
C THR A 137 94.09 -10.28 42.14
N VAL A 138 95.18 -10.34 41.37
CA VAL A 138 95.20 -9.85 39.98
C VAL A 138 94.19 -10.62 39.10
N GLU A 139 93.93 -11.88 39.42
CA GLU A 139 92.96 -12.72 38.70
C GLU A 139 91.51 -12.31 38.98
N ASP A 140 91.18 -11.90 40.22
CA ASP A 140 89.84 -11.36 40.54
C ASP A 140 89.55 -10.07 39.75
N ALA A 141 90.55 -9.22 39.56
CA ALA A 141 90.43 -8.00 38.77
C ALA A 141 90.19 -8.30 37.27
N LYS A 142 90.89 -9.31 36.72
CA LYS A 142 90.66 -9.76 35.33
C LYS A 142 89.28 -10.38 35.16
N SER A 143 88.88 -11.29 36.05
CA SER A 143 87.55 -11.92 36.03
C SER A 143 86.43 -10.89 36.10
N LYS A 144 86.55 -9.88 36.96
CA LYS A 144 85.58 -8.77 37.03
C LYS A 144 85.49 -7.99 35.72
N LYS A 145 86.63 -7.72 35.08
CA LYS A 145 86.68 -7.01 33.79
C LYS A 145 86.02 -7.83 32.67
N GLU A 146 86.26 -9.14 32.63
CA GLU A 146 85.62 -10.05 31.67
C GLU A 146 84.11 -10.13 31.88
N LEU A 147 83.65 -10.26 33.13
CA LEU A 147 82.22 -10.23 33.48
C LEU A 147 81.56 -8.92 33.06
N MET A 148 82.23 -7.78 33.27
CA MET A 148 81.73 -6.48 32.80
C MET A 148 81.61 -6.45 31.28
N HIS A 149 82.61 -6.92 30.54
CA HIS A 149 82.56 -6.94 29.09
C HIS A 149 81.42 -7.83 28.56
N VAL A 150 81.19 -9.00 29.17
CA VAL A 150 80.06 -9.87 28.82
C VAL A 150 78.73 -9.18 29.11
N ALA A 151 78.60 -8.50 30.24
CA ALA A 151 77.41 -7.74 30.59
C ALA A 151 77.15 -6.59 29.60
N GLU A 152 78.19 -5.85 29.22
CA GLU A 152 78.11 -4.77 28.23
C GLU A 152 77.71 -5.30 26.85
N SER A 153 78.30 -6.40 26.38
CA SER A 153 77.95 -7.02 25.11
C SER A 153 76.50 -7.49 25.09
N ARG A 154 76.04 -8.12 26.19
CA ARG A 154 74.64 -8.56 26.33
C ARG A 154 73.69 -7.37 26.37
N MET A 155 74.07 -6.28 27.03
CA MET A 155 73.28 -5.05 27.09
C MET A 155 73.16 -4.39 25.71
N LYS A 156 74.25 -4.35 24.94
CA LYS A 156 74.23 -3.86 23.54
C LYS A 156 73.32 -4.70 22.66
N GLN A 157 73.45 -6.03 22.70
CA GLN A 157 72.59 -6.93 21.93
C GLN A 157 71.11 -6.73 22.28
N ALA A 158 70.78 -6.65 23.58
CA ALA A 158 69.41 -6.39 24.01
C ALA A 158 68.89 -5.03 23.55
N ASP A 159 69.75 -4.01 23.46
CA ASP A 159 69.36 -2.70 22.95
C ASP A 159 69.12 -2.72 21.44
N ASP A 160 69.97 -3.40 20.67
CA ASP A 160 69.79 -3.60 19.23
C ASP A 160 68.49 -4.37 18.93
N GLU A 161 68.22 -5.45 19.68
CA GLU A 161 66.95 -6.20 19.59
C GLU A 161 65.75 -5.31 19.95
N ARG A 162 65.88 -4.47 20.98
CA ARG A 162 64.84 -3.52 21.36
C ARG A 162 64.57 -2.48 20.28
N VAL A 163 65.61 -1.97 19.60
CA VAL A 163 65.48 -1.04 18.49
C VAL A 163 64.77 -1.70 17.31
N THR A 164 65.22 -2.88 16.87
CA THR A 164 64.60 -3.60 15.75
C THR A 164 63.13 -3.95 16.00
N ILE A 165 62.76 -4.33 17.23
CA ILE A 165 61.35 -4.58 17.59
C ILE A 165 60.54 -3.28 17.55
N ARG A 166 61.09 -2.16 18.01
CA ARG A 166 60.41 -0.85 17.94
C ARG A 166 60.21 -0.39 16.50
N GLU A 167 61.19 -0.60 15.63
CA GLU A 167 61.08 -0.29 14.20
C GLU A 167 59.98 -1.11 13.55
N LYS A 168 59.98 -2.44 13.73
CA LYS A 168 58.91 -3.32 13.24
C LYS A 168 57.54 -2.93 13.77
N LEU A 169 57.44 -2.58 15.06
CA LEU A 169 56.18 -2.11 15.64
C LEU A 169 55.71 -0.80 15.00
N SER A 170 56.63 0.09 14.68
CA SER A 170 56.32 1.36 14.02
C SER A 170 55.84 1.16 12.57
N GLU A 171 56.46 0.23 11.84
CA GLU A 171 56.05 -0.13 10.47
C GLU A 171 54.67 -0.82 10.46
N LEU A 172 54.43 -1.74 11.40
CA LEU A 172 53.12 -2.38 11.57
C LEU A 172 52.03 -1.38 11.93
N ARG A 173 52.33 -0.38 12.76
CA ARG A 173 51.37 0.69 13.06
C ARG A 173 51.06 1.53 11.84
N LYS A 174 52.09 1.97 11.09
CA LYS A 174 51.91 2.76 9.86
C LYS A 174 51.07 2.02 8.82
N THR A 175 51.39 0.76 8.55
CA THR A 175 50.63 -0.07 7.60
C THR A 175 49.18 -0.26 8.05
N LYS A 176 48.94 -0.44 9.35
CA LYS A 176 47.57 -0.50 9.90
C LYS A 176 46.83 0.82 9.76
N ASP A 177 47.48 1.95 10.02
CA ASP A 177 46.88 3.27 9.86
C ASP A 177 46.52 3.55 8.38
N GLU A 178 47.37 3.13 7.44
CA GLU A 178 47.10 3.20 5.99
C GLU A 178 45.92 2.31 5.58
N GLU A 179 45.87 1.06 6.06
CA GLU A 179 44.74 0.15 5.83
C GLU A 179 43.42 0.73 6.38
N ILE A 180 43.44 1.30 7.59
CA ILE A 180 42.29 1.94 8.21
C ILE A 180 41.84 3.13 7.37
N ALA A 181 42.76 4.00 6.95
CA ALA A 181 42.43 5.15 6.11
C ALA A 181 41.81 4.74 4.76
N LEU A 182 42.31 3.66 4.15
CA LEU A 182 41.74 3.09 2.92
C LEU A 182 40.32 2.57 3.16
N LEU A 183 40.10 1.78 4.23
CA LEU A 183 38.79 1.26 4.58
C LEU A 183 37.80 2.38 4.90
N ASP A 184 38.20 3.40 5.65
CA ASP A 184 37.37 4.57 5.95
C ASP A 184 36.97 5.32 4.67
N SER A 185 37.90 5.45 3.72
CA SER A 185 37.60 6.06 2.42
C SER A 185 36.58 5.24 1.61
N GLN A 186 36.65 3.90 1.67
CA GLN A 186 35.70 3.01 1.00
C GLN A 186 34.32 3.08 1.66
N VAL A 187 34.28 3.06 3.00
CA VAL A 187 33.03 3.22 3.76
C VAL A 187 32.35 4.53 3.41
N GLN A 188 33.11 5.63 3.31
CA GLN A 188 32.55 6.93 2.96
C GLN A 188 32.01 6.97 1.52
N LYS A 189 32.72 6.35 0.55
CA LYS A 189 32.23 6.20 -0.82
C LYS A 189 30.93 5.42 -0.87
N LEU A 190 30.89 4.24 -0.24
CA LEU A 190 29.69 3.40 -0.20
C LEU A 190 28.51 4.09 0.48
N ARG A 191 28.74 4.86 1.56
CA ARG A 191 27.69 5.67 2.19
C ARG A 191 27.14 6.73 1.25
N ASN A 192 27.99 7.42 0.49
CA ASN A 192 27.57 8.43 -0.47
C ASN A 192 26.80 7.81 -1.65
N GLU A 193 27.26 6.68 -2.18
CA GLU A 193 26.59 5.94 -3.24
C GLU A 193 25.20 5.45 -2.80
N LEU A 194 25.11 4.88 -1.60
CA LEU A 194 23.85 4.44 -1.01
C LEU A 194 22.89 5.62 -0.82
N HIS A 195 23.39 6.76 -0.33
CA HIS A 195 22.59 7.96 -0.18
C HIS A 195 22.06 8.49 -1.53
N ALA A 196 22.93 8.56 -2.55
CA ALA A 196 22.54 8.99 -3.89
C ALA A 196 21.53 8.04 -4.53
N LEU A 197 21.74 6.72 -4.39
CA LEU A 197 20.81 5.70 -4.90
C LEU A 197 19.44 5.81 -4.22
N ASN A 198 19.40 5.97 -2.89
CA ASN A 198 18.16 6.14 -2.15
C ASN A 198 17.42 7.42 -2.55
N GLN A 199 18.14 8.54 -2.76
CA GLN A 199 17.53 9.77 -3.25
C GLN A 199 16.97 9.63 -4.66
N SER A 200 17.70 8.99 -5.57
CA SER A 200 17.23 8.71 -6.94
C SER A 200 15.98 7.82 -6.91
N ALA A 201 16.03 6.72 -6.17
CA ALA A 201 14.91 5.80 -6.05
C ALA A 201 13.67 6.48 -5.43
N ALA A 202 13.84 7.30 -4.40
CA ALA A 202 12.74 8.07 -3.81
C ALA A 202 12.14 9.08 -4.80
N HIS A 203 12.98 9.73 -5.59
CA HIS A 203 12.53 10.65 -6.63
C HIS A 203 11.76 9.92 -7.75
N GLU A 204 12.31 8.82 -8.26
CA GLU A 204 11.66 7.98 -9.28
C GLU A 204 10.32 7.43 -8.81
N LEU A 205 10.24 6.93 -7.56
CA LEU A 205 8.98 6.49 -6.96
C LEU A 205 7.96 7.63 -6.88
N SER A 206 8.39 8.83 -6.48
CA SER A 206 7.50 9.99 -6.42
C SER A 206 7.00 10.40 -7.81
N VAL A 207 7.84 10.31 -8.85
CA VAL A 207 7.44 10.59 -10.23
C VAL A 207 6.42 9.55 -10.70
N ILE A 208 6.70 8.26 -10.50
CA ILE A 208 5.78 7.17 -10.86
C ILE A 208 4.43 7.31 -10.14
N GLU A 209 4.42 7.64 -8.85
CA GLU A 209 3.18 7.86 -8.09
C GLU A 209 2.36 9.02 -8.66
N ASN A 210 3.02 10.12 -9.05
CA ASN A 210 2.34 11.28 -9.62
C ASN A 210 1.79 10.97 -11.03
N GLU A 211 2.58 10.32 -11.88
CA GLU A 211 2.14 9.87 -13.22
C GLU A 211 0.96 8.90 -13.13
N LEU A 212 1.01 7.95 -12.19
CA LEU A 212 -0.07 7.00 -11.98
C LEU A 212 -1.36 7.71 -11.52
N LYS A 213 -1.25 8.66 -10.58
CA LYS A 213 -2.40 9.46 -10.12
C LYS A 213 -2.98 10.29 -11.25
N GLU A 214 -2.14 10.94 -12.06
CA GLU A 214 -2.61 11.71 -13.22
C GLU A 214 -3.29 10.82 -14.27
N ALA A 215 -2.71 9.67 -14.58
CA ALA A 215 -3.29 8.71 -15.52
C ALA A 215 -4.63 8.17 -14.99
N GLN A 216 -4.70 7.84 -13.70
CA GLN A 216 -5.93 7.39 -13.06
C GLN A 216 -7.02 8.47 -13.09
N ASN A 217 -6.68 9.72 -12.76
CA ASN A 217 -7.62 10.84 -12.78
C ASN A 217 -8.14 11.09 -14.20
N LYS A 218 -7.25 11.14 -15.20
CA LYS A 218 -7.64 11.30 -16.62
C LYS A 218 -8.55 10.16 -17.09
N ALA A 219 -8.23 8.91 -16.75
CA ALA A 219 -9.06 7.77 -17.10
C ALA A 219 -10.44 7.82 -16.41
N HIS A 220 -10.48 8.25 -15.14
CA HIS A 220 -11.71 8.40 -14.40
C HIS A 220 -12.60 9.53 -14.95
N GLU A 221 -11.99 10.68 -15.26
CA GLU A 221 -12.68 11.82 -15.90
C GLU A 221 -13.25 11.42 -17.27
N ALA A 222 -12.44 10.81 -18.14
CA ALA A 222 -12.88 10.34 -19.45
C ALA A 222 -14.03 9.33 -19.35
N HIS A 223 -13.93 8.35 -18.45
CA HIS A 223 -14.99 7.38 -18.21
C HIS A 223 -16.26 8.04 -17.63
N SER A 224 -16.11 9.00 -16.72
CA SER A 224 -17.24 9.75 -16.15
C SER A 224 -17.97 10.57 -17.22
N GLU A 225 -17.23 11.23 -18.11
CA GLU A 225 -17.79 11.96 -19.25
C GLU A 225 -18.50 11.02 -20.23
N GLU A 226 -17.88 9.89 -20.58
CA GLU A 226 -18.49 8.89 -21.46
C GLU A 226 -19.77 8.30 -20.85
N MET A 227 -19.73 7.94 -19.56
CA MET A 227 -20.91 7.47 -18.84
C MET A 227 -22.03 8.51 -18.86
N LYS A 228 -21.73 9.78 -18.60
CA LYS A 228 -22.72 10.86 -18.66
C LYS A 228 -23.32 10.99 -20.06
N MET A 229 -22.50 10.96 -21.11
CA MET A 229 -22.99 10.99 -22.50
C MET A 229 -23.89 9.80 -22.83
N LEU A 230 -23.53 8.60 -22.39
CA LEU A 230 -24.33 7.40 -22.61
C LEU A 230 -25.64 7.44 -21.83
N THR A 231 -25.63 7.92 -20.59
CA THR A 231 -26.87 8.09 -19.80
C THR A 231 -27.79 9.13 -20.41
N ASP A 232 -27.25 10.24 -20.90
CA ASP A 232 -28.05 11.29 -21.56
C ASP A 232 -28.66 10.76 -22.86
N LYS A 233 -27.89 10.02 -23.68
CA LYS A 233 -28.40 9.35 -24.88
C LYS A 233 -29.49 8.32 -24.55
N ALA A 234 -29.30 7.51 -23.51
CA ALA A 234 -30.29 6.54 -23.07
C ALA A 234 -31.59 7.23 -22.64
N ALA A 235 -31.50 8.33 -21.88
CA ALA A 235 -32.67 9.12 -21.47
C ALA A 235 -33.41 9.74 -22.67
N VAL A 236 -32.68 10.27 -23.67
CA VAL A 236 -33.28 10.80 -24.90
C VAL A 236 -33.99 9.70 -25.69
N LEU A 237 -33.35 8.54 -25.89
CA LEU A 237 -33.95 7.41 -26.60
C LEU A 237 -35.19 6.86 -25.88
N GLN A 238 -35.16 6.82 -24.54
CA GLN A 238 -36.31 6.41 -23.74
C GLN A 238 -37.47 7.41 -23.87
N SER A 239 -37.19 8.72 -23.85
CA SER A 239 -38.17 9.78 -24.11
C SER A 239 -38.76 9.69 -25.53
N GLN A 240 -37.94 9.43 -26.55
CA GLN A 240 -38.41 9.25 -27.92
C GLN A 240 -39.28 8.00 -28.05
N THR A 241 -38.87 6.88 -27.46
CA THR A 241 -39.63 5.62 -27.52
C THR A 241 -40.98 5.75 -26.83
N THR A 242 -41.03 6.41 -25.66
CA THR A 242 -42.29 6.66 -24.95
C THR A 242 -43.22 7.58 -25.72
N LYS A 243 -42.70 8.64 -26.36
CA LYS A 243 -43.50 9.50 -27.26
C LYS A 243 -44.04 8.75 -28.47
N MET A 244 -43.21 8.00 -29.18
CA MET A 244 -43.67 7.20 -30.33
C MET A 244 -44.72 6.16 -29.91
N ALA A 245 -44.54 5.51 -28.76
CA ALA A 245 -45.54 4.58 -28.23
C ALA A 245 -46.89 5.28 -27.95
N GLN A 246 -46.87 6.49 -27.39
CA GLN A 246 -48.09 7.29 -27.17
C GLN A 246 -48.73 7.71 -28.49
N GLU A 247 -47.96 8.24 -29.45
CA GLU A 247 -48.45 8.64 -30.77
C GLU A 247 -49.09 7.46 -31.51
N HIS A 248 -48.43 6.30 -31.54
CA HIS A 248 -48.99 5.10 -32.15
C HIS A 248 -50.24 4.58 -31.43
N GLN A 249 -50.29 4.67 -30.10
CA GLN A 249 -51.48 4.29 -29.35
C GLN A 249 -52.67 5.22 -29.65
N GLU A 250 -52.43 6.53 -29.77
CA GLU A 250 -53.45 7.50 -30.18
C GLU A 250 -53.92 7.27 -31.62
N GLU A 251 -53.01 7.02 -32.55
CA GLU A 251 -53.33 6.67 -33.94
C GLU A 251 -54.15 5.38 -34.01
N GLU A 252 -53.75 4.35 -33.28
CA GLU A 252 -54.47 3.07 -33.22
C GLU A 252 -55.89 3.27 -32.66
N ASP A 253 -56.04 4.03 -31.57
CA ASP A 253 -57.35 4.35 -30.99
C ASP A 253 -58.25 5.13 -31.95
N LEU A 254 -57.68 6.09 -32.71
CA LEU A 254 -58.41 6.82 -33.75
C LEU A 254 -58.87 5.89 -34.88
N LEU A 255 -58.00 4.99 -35.34
CA LEU A 255 -58.34 4.00 -36.37
C LEU A 255 -59.39 3.01 -35.87
N ARG A 256 -59.28 2.52 -34.62
CA ARG A 256 -60.29 1.66 -33.98
C ARG A 256 -61.65 2.36 -33.89
N LYS A 257 -61.68 3.64 -33.47
CA LYS A 257 -62.90 4.46 -33.44
C LYS A 257 -63.50 4.64 -34.84
N LYS A 258 -62.68 4.96 -35.85
CA LYS A 258 -63.13 5.09 -37.25
C LYS A 258 -63.70 3.78 -37.76
N LYS A 259 -63.00 2.66 -37.57
CA LYS A 259 -63.46 1.31 -37.94
C LYS A 259 -64.80 0.97 -37.30
N CYS A 260 -64.97 1.24 -36.00
CA CYS A 260 -66.24 1.00 -35.32
C CYS A 260 -67.37 1.86 -35.88
N LYS A 261 -67.13 3.14 -36.14
CA LYS A 261 -68.13 4.05 -36.74
C LYS A 261 -68.55 3.57 -38.13
N THR A 262 -67.60 3.32 -39.02
CA THR A 262 -67.91 2.86 -40.38
C THR A 262 -68.57 1.49 -40.39
N ALA A 263 -68.18 0.57 -39.50
CA ALA A 263 -68.86 -0.72 -39.35
C ALA A 263 -70.31 -0.56 -38.88
N THR A 264 -70.58 0.38 -37.96
CA THR A 264 -71.94 0.67 -37.47
C THR A 264 -72.80 1.33 -38.55
N GLU A 265 -72.23 2.28 -39.30
CA GLU A 265 -72.88 2.91 -40.44
C GLU A 265 -73.21 1.90 -41.55
N LEU A 266 -72.25 1.01 -41.88
CA LEU A 266 -72.46 -0.05 -42.87
C LEU A 266 -73.54 -1.03 -42.40
N ALA A 267 -73.51 -1.46 -41.14
CA ALA A 267 -74.56 -2.30 -40.57
C ALA A 267 -75.94 -1.63 -40.67
N GLY A 268 -76.03 -0.33 -40.34
CA GLY A 268 -77.28 0.42 -40.48
C GLY A 268 -77.74 0.61 -41.93
N ILE A 269 -76.83 0.65 -42.90
CA ILE A 269 -77.19 0.66 -44.33
C ILE A 269 -77.70 -0.72 -44.77
N ILE A 270 -77.07 -1.80 -44.32
CA ILE A 270 -77.50 -3.18 -44.59
C ILE A 270 -78.89 -3.41 -44.00
N ASP A 271 -79.12 -3.07 -42.73
CA ASP A 271 -80.43 -3.23 -42.07
C ASP A 271 -81.54 -2.47 -42.80
N LYS A 272 -81.24 -1.26 -43.30
CA LYS A 272 -82.18 -0.48 -44.13
C LYS A 272 -82.46 -1.15 -45.46
N TYR A 273 -81.41 -1.60 -46.16
CA TYR A 273 -81.54 -2.30 -47.44
C TYR A 273 -82.36 -3.58 -47.27
N ASP A 274 -82.06 -4.40 -46.27
CA ASP A 274 -82.77 -5.64 -45.98
C ASP A 274 -84.25 -5.36 -45.64
N SER A 275 -84.54 -4.29 -44.88
CA SER A 275 -85.90 -3.87 -44.57
C SER A 275 -86.66 -3.39 -45.82
N GLU A 276 -86.02 -2.59 -46.68
CA GLU A 276 -86.60 -2.10 -47.94
C GLU A 276 -86.84 -3.26 -48.93
N MET A 277 -85.91 -4.21 -49.02
CA MET A 277 -86.05 -5.40 -49.85
C MET A 277 -87.19 -6.29 -49.36
N ALA A 278 -87.31 -6.52 -48.05
CA ALA A 278 -88.46 -7.25 -47.48
C ALA A 278 -89.79 -6.55 -47.77
N ALA A 279 -89.85 -5.22 -47.62
CA ALA A 279 -91.06 -4.45 -47.96
C ALA A 279 -91.39 -4.49 -49.46
N LEU A 280 -90.37 -4.51 -50.33
CA LEU A 280 -90.56 -4.66 -51.77
C LEU A 280 -91.05 -6.07 -52.13
N GLU A 281 -90.52 -7.11 -51.49
CA GLU A 281 -90.98 -8.50 -51.63
C GLU A 281 -92.44 -8.64 -51.21
N ASP A 282 -92.84 -8.07 -50.07
CA ASP A 282 -94.22 -8.03 -49.60
C ASP A 282 -95.13 -7.33 -50.63
N ALA A 283 -94.72 -6.16 -51.14
CA ALA A 283 -95.47 -5.43 -52.17
C ALA A 283 -95.60 -6.21 -53.49
N ILE A 284 -94.55 -6.93 -53.90
CA ILE A 284 -94.60 -7.82 -55.07
C ILE A 284 -95.58 -8.96 -54.84
N GLN A 285 -95.57 -9.59 -53.65
CA GLN A 285 -96.51 -10.65 -53.30
C GLN A 285 -97.96 -10.13 -53.30
N ASP A 286 -98.22 -8.95 -52.75
CA ASP A 286 -99.53 -8.32 -52.77
C ASP A 286 -100.04 -8.07 -54.21
N VAL A 287 -99.18 -7.51 -55.08
CA VAL A 287 -99.53 -7.27 -56.49
C VAL A 287 -99.74 -8.59 -57.23
N GLN A 288 -98.92 -9.61 -56.99
CA GLN A 288 -99.09 -10.94 -57.59
C GLN A 288 -100.40 -11.59 -57.13
N ALA A 289 -100.74 -11.49 -55.85
CA ALA A 289 -102.00 -12.00 -55.30
C ALA A 289 -103.22 -11.27 -55.92
N ALA A 290 -103.14 -9.94 -56.03
CA ALA A 290 -104.17 -9.15 -56.71
C ALA A 290 -104.31 -9.53 -58.19
N PHE A 291 -103.19 -9.66 -58.92
CA PHE A 291 -103.19 -10.09 -60.32
C PHE A 291 -103.77 -11.49 -60.50
N GLN A 292 -103.42 -12.45 -59.65
CA GLN A 292 -104.00 -13.80 -59.70
C GLN A 292 -105.52 -13.77 -59.46
N LYS A 293 -105.98 -12.96 -58.50
CA LYS A 293 -107.41 -12.77 -58.25
C LYS A 293 -108.13 -12.13 -59.43
N GLU A 294 -107.60 -11.04 -59.98
CA GLU A 294 -108.19 -10.38 -61.15
C GLU A 294 -108.16 -11.29 -62.39
N SER A 295 -107.08 -12.06 -62.58
CA SER A 295 -106.98 -13.03 -63.67
C SER A 295 -108.05 -14.11 -63.55
N ALA A 296 -108.28 -14.65 -62.35
CA ALA A 296 -109.36 -15.60 -62.09
C ALA A 296 -110.73 -14.99 -62.37
N GLN A 297 -110.99 -13.76 -61.90
CA GLN A 297 -112.24 -13.06 -62.20
C GLN A 297 -112.44 -12.81 -63.71
N CYS A 298 -111.39 -12.43 -64.43
CA CYS A 298 -111.42 -12.28 -65.89
C CYS A 298 -111.72 -13.60 -66.59
N GLN A 299 -111.19 -14.73 -66.11
CA GLN A 299 -111.51 -16.06 -66.64
C GLN A 299 -112.98 -16.40 -66.41
N GLU A 300 -113.51 -16.19 -65.20
CA GLU A 300 -114.92 -16.40 -64.88
C GLU A 300 -115.85 -15.55 -65.77
N LEU A 301 -115.53 -14.27 -65.96
CA LEU A 301 -116.26 -13.38 -66.85
C LEU A 301 -116.18 -13.82 -68.31
N ASN A 302 -115.00 -14.24 -68.77
CA ASN A 302 -114.82 -14.76 -70.12
C ASN A 302 -115.65 -16.04 -70.35
N GLU A 303 -115.66 -16.97 -69.39
CA GLU A 303 -116.54 -18.15 -69.43
C GLU A 303 -118.01 -17.76 -69.46
N HIS A 304 -118.41 -16.74 -68.71
CA HIS A 304 -119.78 -16.22 -68.73
C HIS A 304 -120.15 -15.61 -70.08
N PHE A 305 -119.27 -14.80 -70.69
CA PHE A 305 -119.50 -14.24 -72.02
C PHE A 305 -119.54 -15.34 -73.09
N LEU A 306 -118.67 -16.35 -73.02
CA LEU A 306 -118.72 -17.50 -73.93
C LEU A 306 -120.08 -18.23 -73.84
N LYS A 307 -120.61 -18.44 -72.63
CA LYS A 307 -121.94 -19.03 -72.44
C LYS A 307 -123.05 -18.15 -73.02
N ILE A 308 -122.97 -16.82 -72.83
CA ILE A 308 -123.92 -15.87 -73.43
C ILE A 308 -123.84 -15.93 -74.95
N ASP A 309 -122.65 -15.93 -75.53
CA ASP A 309 -122.47 -16.00 -76.99
C ASP A 309 -123.02 -17.31 -77.56
N GLU A 310 -122.83 -18.44 -76.87
CA GLU A 310 -123.43 -19.73 -77.22
C GLU A 310 -124.97 -19.69 -77.13
N GLU A 311 -125.53 -19.11 -76.06
CA GLU A 311 -126.98 -18.91 -75.92
C GLU A 311 -127.54 -18.00 -77.01
N GLN A 312 -126.87 -16.88 -77.31
CA GLN A 312 -127.26 -15.95 -78.35
C GLN A 312 -127.20 -16.63 -79.73
N SER A 313 -126.16 -17.42 -80.00
CA SER A 313 -126.08 -18.23 -81.23
C SER A 313 -127.22 -19.23 -81.34
N ARG A 314 -127.64 -19.84 -80.22
CA ARG A 314 -128.80 -20.75 -80.17
C ARG A 314 -130.10 -20.00 -80.45
N ILE A 315 -130.30 -18.82 -79.84
CA ILE A 315 -131.46 -17.95 -80.07
C ILE A 315 -131.53 -17.54 -81.54
N ASP A 316 -130.43 -17.07 -82.13
CA ASP A 316 -130.37 -16.67 -83.54
C ASP A 316 -130.69 -17.85 -84.48
N ALA A 317 -130.24 -19.06 -84.15
CA ALA A 317 -130.57 -20.28 -84.90
C ALA A 317 -132.05 -20.65 -84.77
N GLU A 318 -132.62 -20.57 -83.56
CA GLU A 318 -134.05 -20.79 -83.31
C GLU A 318 -134.91 -19.74 -84.05
N GLU A 319 -134.50 -18.47 -84.05
CA GLU A 319 -135.16 -17.39 -84.80
C GLU A 319 -135.12 -17.63 -86.31
N ARG A 320 -133.98 -18.06 -86.87
CA ARG A 320 -133.90 -18.44 -88.31
C ARG A 320 -134.88 -19.56 -88.67
N VAL A 321 -135.00 -20.59 -87.82
CA VAL A 321 -135.96 -21.69 -88.04
C VAL A 321 -137.41 -21.17 -87.96
N LEU A 322 -137.71 -20.31 -86.99
CA LEU A 322 -139.03 -19.68 -86.88
C LEU A 322 -139.34 -18.78 -88.09
N GLU A 323 -138.36 -18.04 -88.61
CA GLU A 323 -138.52 -17.26 -89.84
C GLU A 323 -138.76 -18.14 -91.07
N GLU A 324 -138.06 -19.27 -91.20
CA GLU A 324 -138.33 -20.25 -92.26
C GLU A 324 -139.74 -20.85 -92.16
N ILE A 325 -140.22 -21.15 -90.95
CA ILE A 325 -141.59 -21.64 -90.73
C ILE A 325 -142.60 -20.55 -91.14
N ARG A 326 -142.42 -19.31 -90.68
CA ARG A 326 -143.26 -18.17 -91.07
C ARG A 326 -143.21 -17.91 -92.58
N ALA A 327 -142.08 -18.14 -93.25
CA ALA A 327 -141.95 -18.04 -94.70
C ALA A 327 -142.76 -19.13 -95.42
N ARG A 328 -142.68 -20.40 -94.97
CA ARG A 328 -143.48 -21.51 -95.53
C ARG A 328 -144.98 -21.30 -95.33
N GLU A 329 -145.40 -20.75 -94.20
CA GLU A 329 -146.81 -20.40 -93.96
C GLU A 329 -147.30 -19.30 -94.89
N ARG A 330 -146.48 -18.26 -95.11
CA ARG A 330 -146.78 -17.19 -96.09
C ARG A 330 -146.91 -17.74 -97.51
N GLU A 331 -146.05 -18.68 -97.92
CA GLU A 331 -146.16 -19.34 -99.24
C GLU A 331 -147.46 -20.15 -99.39
N LYS A 332 -147.83 -20.92 -98.36
CA LYS A 332 -149.08 -21.70 -98.37
C LYS A 332 -150.31 -20.78 -98.46
N GLN A 333 -150.34 -19.68 -97.72
CA GLN A 333 -151.40 -18.67 -97.82
C GLN A 333 -151.45 -18.05 -99.22
N MET A 334 -150.29 -17.74 -99.81
CA MET A 334 -150.19 -17.18 -101.16
C MET A 334 -150.74 -18.14 -102.24
N TYR A 335 -150.55 -19.45 -102.08
CA TYR A 335 -151.13 -20.47 -102.96
C TYR A 335 -152.67 -20.47 -102.92
N ILE A 336 -153.25 -20.41 -101.71
CA ILE A 336 -154.71 -20.34 -101.52
C ILE A 336 -155.29 -19.08 -102.16
N PHE A 337 -154.65 -17.91 -101.95
CA PHE A 337 -155.08 -16.66 -102.59
C PHE A 337 -155.03 -16.72 -104.13
N ARG A 338 -153.98 -17.34 -104.70
CA ARG A 338 -153.89 -17.54 -106.16
C ARG A 338 -154.97 -18.48 -106.69
N ALA A 339 -155.30 -19.55 -105.96
CA ALA A 339 -156.36 -20.48 -106.33
C ALA A 339 -157.75 -19.80 -106.30
N ALA A 340 -158.05 -19.04 -105.25
CA ALA A 340 -159.29 -18.28 -105.12
C ALA A 340 -159.48 -17.26 -106.26
N THR A 341 -158.41 -16.56 -106.64
CA THR A 341 -158.43 -15.59 -107.76
C THR A 341 -158.75 -16.26 -109.10
N ARG A 342 -158.27 -17.49 -109.34
CA ARG A 342 -158.53 -18.25 -110.58
C ARG A 342 -159.99 -18.68 -110.70
N ILE A 343 -160.59 -19.15 -109.60
CA ILE A 343 -161.99 -19.59 -109.54
C ILE A 343 -162.93 -18.40 -109.79
N GLN A 344 -162.66 -17.26 -109.15
CA GLN A 344 -163.45 -16.04 -109.36
C GLN A 344 -163.44 -15.56 -110.81
N LYS A 345 -162.31 -15.71 -111.53
CA LYS A 345 -162.18 -15.32 -112.94
C LYS A 345 -163.06 -16.17 -113.87
N VAL A 346 -163.12 -17.48 -113.64
CA VAL A 346 -163.92 -18.41 -114.46
C VAL A 346 -165.42 -18.19 -114.24
N TYR A 347 -165.85 -18.04 -112.98
CA TYR A 347 -167.26 -17.87 -112.63
C TYR A 347 -167.86 -16.58 -113.23
N ARG A 348 -167.11 -15.46 -113.17
CA ARG A 348 -167.54 -14.18 -113.79
C ARG A 348 -167.70 -14.29 -115.31
N GLY A 349 -166.87 -15.08 -115.99
CA GLY A 349 -166.95 -15.29 -117.44
C GLY A 349 -168.13 -16.15 -117.90
N VAL A 350 -168.68 -17.03 -117.04
CA VAL A 350 -169.87 -17.84 -117.34
C VAL A 350 -171.16 -17.01 -117.18
N LEU A 351 -171.23 -16.16 -116.16
CA LEU A 351 -172.39 -15.29 -115.93
C LEU A 351 -172.65 -14.33 -117.11
N ALA A 352 -171.60 -13.70 -117.64
CA ALA A 352 -171.71 -12.76 -118.75
C ALA A 352 -172.28 -13.38 -120.05
N ARG A 353 -171.97 -14.67 -120.32
CA ARG A 353 -172.48 -15.39 -121.50
C ARG A 353 -173.94 -15.83 -121.35
N ARG A 354 -174.40 -16.04 -120.13
CA ARG A 354 -175.79 -16.46 -119.83
C ARG A 354 -176.79 -15.30 -119.93
N GLU A 355 -176.37 -14.07 -119.67
CA GLU A 355 -177.24 -12.90 -119.82
C GLU A 355 -177.44 -12.49 -121.28
N TYR A 356 -176.42 -12.62 -122.14
CA TYR A 356 -176.53 -12.28 -123.56
C TYR A 356 -177.53 -13.18 -124.32
N ALA A 357 -177.63 -14.47 -123.97
CA ALA A 357 -178.57 -15.41 -124.59
C ALA A 357 -180.05 -15.14 -124.23
N LYS A 358 -180.35 -14.46 -123.12
CA LYS A 358 -181.73 -14.15 -122.70
C LYS A 358 -182.36 -13.01 -123.49
N MET A 359 -181.57 -12.16 -124.15
CA MET A 359 -182.06 -10.99 -124.89
C MET A 359 -182.60 -11.32 -126.29
N LEU A 360 -182.29 -12.50 -126.85
CA LEU A 360 -182.69 -12.90 -128.22
C LEU A 360 -184.04 -13.65 -128.34
N ALA A 361 -184.71 -14.02 -127.24
CA ALA A 361 -185.88 -14.94 -127.26
C ALA A 361 -187.27 -14.34 -126.96
N LYS A 362 -187.44 -13.01 -126.85
CA LYS A 362 -188.75 -12.37 -126.52
C LYS A 362 -189.25 -11.40 -127.60
N THR A 363 -189.94 -11.92 -128.63
CA THR A 363 -190.86 -11.16 -129.51
C THR A 363 -192.09 -12.01 -129.88
N LYS A 364 -193.31 -11.69 -129.35
CA LYS A 364 -194.71 -11.81 -129.92
C LYS A 364 -195.83 -12.21 -128.91
N LYS A 365 -196.80 -11.29 -128.61
CA LYS A 365 -198.31 -11.35 -128.77
C LYS A 365 -199.14 -10.48 -127.76
N GLY A 366 -199.93 -9.50 -128.29
CA GLY A 366 -201.18 -8.84 -127.73
C GLY A 366 -201.03 -7.59 -126.80
N LYS A 367 -201.23 -6.29 -127.14
CA LYS A 367 -202.40 -5.42 -127.55
C LYS A 367 -203.42 -5.20 -126.40
N LYS A 368 -203.82 -4.00 -125.88
CA LYS A 368 -204.18 -2.68 -126.47
C LYS A 368 -204.46 -1.58 -125.39
N GLY A 369 -204.05 -0.30 -125.63
CA GLY A 369 -204.61 0.97 -125.07
C GLY A 369 -203.99 1.50 -123.75
N GLY A 370 -203.70 2.78 -123.50
CA GLY A 370 -203.73 4.03 -124.27
C GLY A 370 -203.51 5.26 -123.34
N LYS A 371 -202.89 6.32 -123.89
CA LYS A 371 -203.04 7.77 -123.57
C LYS A 371 -202.07 8.52 -122.62
N LYS A 372 -201.28 9.38 -123.30
CA LYS A 372 -201.02 10.85 -123.13
C LYS A 372 -199.98 11.41 -122.14
N GLY A 373 -199.04 12.16 -122.76
CA GLY A 373 -198.47 13.42 -122.29
C GLY A 373 -197.11 13.29 -121.60
N LYS A 374 -196.13 14.18 -121.76
CA LYS A 374 -196.01 15.46 -122.48
C LYS A 374 -194.53 15.84 -122.30
N LYS A 375 -193.92 16.45 -123.34
CA LYS A 375 -192.70 17.27 -123.34
C LYS A 375 -191.50 16.83 -122.50
#